data_AF-A0A9D2HBL6-F1
#
_entry.id   AF-A0A9D2HBL6-F1
#
_cell.length_a   1.000
_cell.length_b   1.000
_cell.length_c   1.000
_cell.angle_alpha   90.00
_cell.angle_beta   90.00
_cell.angle_gamma   90.00
#
_symmetry.space_group_name_H-M   'P 1'
#
loop_
_entity.id
_entity.type
_entity.pdbx_description
1 polymer ?
#
loop_
_entity_poly.entity_id
_entity_poly.type
_entity_poly.pdbx_seq_one_letter_code
_entity_poly.pdbx_strand_id
1 'polypeptide(L)'
;MIRTIFVAMGVIAFVWAMWFISYLDVKRKRKRLIHTKFGTLPKARDWEENVRNYDDVVTDGSGVDDVTWNDLSMNEVFSRINQCDTSVGEEILYHKLRKNKMSPEERRIFERRVRAFSENAEEREAVEECLFDIGKGSASYFIPAYMDAIDEYRLRFPWIYRVLQVILLCALILFLILRNDVAGMTFLGVCIVNLGIYFFIKMGRAVELSMVGTAVSLIENGKKIARRREIDNLFPELKQALSGLKGVMRGARFLSIQKDGRQGGDALEVFLDYVMGITLWQVTTYNKVMRRLS
;
A
#
# COMPACT_ATOMS: atom_id res chain seq x y z
N MET A 1 2.36 -45.06 -6.97
CA MET A 1 2.09 -43.84 -7.76
C MET A 1 0.67 -43.30 -7.52
N ILE A 2 -0.39 -44.11 -7.65
CA ILE A 2 -1.78 -43.64 -7.43
C ILE A 2 -2.03 -43.22 -5.96
N ARG A 3 -1.59 -44.03 -4.98
CA ARG A 3 -1.72 -43.71 -3.54
C ARG A 3 -1.00 -42.41 -3.15
N THR A 4 0.20 -42.17 -3.69
CA THR A 4 0.97 -40.94 -3.43
C THR A 4 0.29 -39.71 -4.03
N ILE A 5 -0.36 -39.85 -5.19
CA ILE A 5 -1.14 -38.75 -5.81
C ILE A 5 -2.38 -38.43 -4.97
N PHE A 6 -3.13 -39.43 -4.50
CA PHE A 6 -4.30 -39.19 -3.64
C PHE A 6 -3.93 -38.53 -2.29
N VAL A 7 -2.82 -38.94 -1.68
CA VAL A 7 -2.30 -38.29 -0.47
C VAL A 7 -1.92 -36.83 -0.75
N ALA A 8 -1.22 -36.55 -1.85
CA ALA A 8 -0.85 -35.20 -2.23
C ALA A 8 -2.08 -34.31 -2.49
N MET A 9 -3.09 -34.81 -3.21
CA MET A 9 -4.35 -34.09 -3.44
C MET A 9 -5.10 -33.82 -2.14
N GLY A 10 -5.14 -34.78 -1.22
CA GLY A 10 -5.76 -34.60 0.10
C GLY A 10 -5.07 -33.51 0.93
N VAL A 11 -3.74 -33.47 0.92
CA VAL A 11 -2.97 -32.41 1.60
C VAL A 11 -3.24 -31.04 0.97
N ILE A 12 -3.24 -30.95 -0.37
CA ILE A 12 -3.54 -29.69 -1.08
C ILE A 12 -4.95 -29.21 -0.72
N ALA A 13 -5.95 -30.09 -0.78
CA ALA A 13 -7.33 -29.75 -0.43
C ALA A 13 -7.46 -29.28 1.02
N PHE A 14 -6.75 -29.92 1.95
CA PHE A 14 -6.73 -29.52 3.36
C PHE A 14 -6.09 -28.14 3.57
N VAL A 15 -4.95 -27.86 2.93
CA VAL A 15 -4.31 -26.54 2.97
C VAL A 15 -5.22 -25.47 2.38
N TRP A 16 -5.88 -25.76 1.25
CA TRP A 16 -6.86 -24.86 0.63
C TRP A 16 -8.07 -24.59 1.54
N ALA A 17 -8.60 -25.60 2.21
CA ALA A 17 -9.72 -25.44 3.14
C ALA A 17 -9.31 -24.60 4.36
N MET A 18 -8.15 -24.87 4.95
CA MET A 18 -7.58 -24.08 6.05
C MET A 18 -7.39 -22.61 5.65
N TRP A 19 -6.81 -22.38 4.46
CA TRP A 19 -6.64 -21.04 3.90
C TRP A 19 -7.99 -20.33 3.71
N PHE A 20 -8.97 -21.00 3.14
CA PHE A 20 -10.29 -20.43 2.90
C PHE A 20 -11.02 -20.06 4.21
N ILE A 21 -10.94 -20.92 5.22
CA ILE A 21 -11.50 -20.64 6.55
C ILE A 21 -10.82 -19.43 7.19
N SER A 22 -9.48 -19.40 7.16
CA SER A 22 -8.68 -18.28 7.68
C SER A 22 -9.03 -16.97 6.97
N TYR A 23 -9.10 -16.99 5.63
CA TYR A 23 -9.49 -15.85 4.81
C TYR A 23 -10.88 -15.32 5.20
N LEU A 24 -11.87 -16.20 5.35
CA LEU A 24 -13.21 -15.83 5.76
C LEU A 24 -13.27 -15.28 7.19
N ASP A 25 -12.44 -15.79 8.10
CA ASP A 25 -12.36 -15.30 9.47
C ASP A 25 -11.74 -13.90 9.53
N VAL A 26 -10.62 -13.67 8.84
CA VAL A 26 -9.99 -12.34 8.73
C VAL A 26 -10.95 -11.32 8.13
N LYS A 27 -11.65 -11.70 7.05
CA LYS A 27 -12.65 -10.83 6.40
C LYS A 27 -13.80 -10.48 7.36
N ARG A 28 -14.30 -11.46 8.12
CA ARG A 28 -15.36 -11.23 9.13
C ARG A 28 -14.90 -10.36 10.27
N LYS A 29 -13.70 -10.60 10.82
CA LYS A 29 -13.09 -9.78 11.89
C LYS A 29 -12.90 -8.34 11.45
N ARG A 30 -12.42 -8.12 10.22
CA ARG A 30 -12.27 -6.78 9.64
C ARG A 30 -13.60 -6.05 9.54
N LYS A 31 -14.62 -6.68 8.95
CA LYS A 31 -15.95 -6.06 8.81
C LYS A 31 -16.55 -5.72 10.18
N ARG A 32 -16.41 -6.62 11.16
CA ARG A 32 -16.84 -6.38 12.54
C ARG A 32 -16.10 -5.19 13.15
N LEU A 33 -14.78 -5.12 12.99
CA LEU A 33 -13.97 -4.01 13.50
C LEU A 33 -14.46 -2.66 12.94
N ILE A 34 -14.61 -2.56 11.62
CA ILE A 34 -15.09 -1.35 10.93
C ILE A 34 -16.46 -0.94 11.48
N HIS A 35 -17.40 -1.88 11.55
CA HIS A 35 -18.74 -1.64 12.08
C HIS A 35 -18.71 -1.14 13.54
N THR A 36 -17.93 -1.79 14.42
CA THR A 36 -17.88 -1.46 15.86
C THR A 36 -17.08 -0.20 16.19
N LYS A 37 -16.18 0.23 15.29
CA LYS A 37 -15.28 1.37 15.52
C LYS A 37 -16.04 2.70 15.44
N PHE A 38 -17.03 2.80 14.56
CA PHE A 38 -17.75 4.04 14.33
C PHE A 38 -18.42 4.55 15.62
N GLY A 39 -18.19 5.82 15.97
CA GLY A 39 -18.76 6.46 17.16
C GLY A 39 -18.15 6.04 18.50
N THR A 40 -17.15 5.15 18.51
CA THR A 40 -16.43 4.76 19.73
C THR A 40 -15.16 5.60 19.93
N LEU A 41 -14.66 5.64 21.18
CA LEU A 41 -13.38 6.31 21.45
C LEU A 41 -12.24 5.56 20.74
N PRO A 42 -11.37 6.25 19.98
CA PRO A 42 -10.19 5.63 19.39
C PRO A 42 -9.32 4.98 20.48
N LYS A 43 -8.64 3.89 20.12
CA LYS A 43 -7.65 3.29 21.02
C LYS A 43 -6.49 4.26 21.20
N ALA A 44 -6.03 4.39 22.44
CA ALA A 44 -4.82 5.16 22.74
C ALA A 44 -3.65 4.62 21.92
N ARG A 45 -2.89 5.53 21.31
CA ARG A 45 -1.66 5.28 20.57
C ARG A 45 -0.64 6.30 21.00
N ASP A 46 0.63 5.91 20.90
CA ASP A 46 1.74 6.85 21.06
C ASP A 46 1.66 7.92 19.97
N TRP A 47 2.13 9.11 20.31
CA TRP A 47 2.17 10.24 19.39
C TRP A 47 3.11 9.94 18.23
N GLU A 48 2.58 10.05 17.01
CA GLU A 48 3.34 9.86 15.78
C GLU A 48 3.75 11.24 15.25
N GLU A 49 5.01 11.61 15.45
CA GLU A 49 5.51 12.93 15.05
C GLU A 49 5.39 13.16 13.54
N ASN A 50 5.53 12.11 12.73
CA ASN A 50 5.49 12.21 11.27
C ASN A 50 4.14 12.65 10.69
N VAL A 51 3.08 12.76 11.52
CA VAL A 51 1.78 13.29 11.10
C VAL A 51 1.86 14.74 10.60
N ARG A 52 2.90 15.48 11.00
CA ARG A 52 3.15 16.87 10.57
C ARG A 52 3.68 16.99 9.13
N ASN A 53 4.21 15.92 8.55
CA ASN A 53 4.99 16.00 7.30
C ASN A 53 4.24 16.66 6.14
N TYR A 54 2.98 16.28 5.93
CA TYR A 54 2.15 16.95 4.91
C TYR A 54 1.97 18.45 5.19
N ASP A 55 1.75 18.82 6.46
CA ASP A 55 1.56 20.22 6.85
C ASP A 55 2.83 21.02 6.58
N ASP A 56 4.00 20.50 6.97
CA ASP A 56 5.31 21.14 6.72
C ASP A 56 5.61 21.37 5.23
N VAL A 57 5.08 20.51 4.33
CA VAL A 57 5.27 20.64 2.87
C VAL A 57 4.29 21.64 2.25
N VAL A 58 3.05 21.70 2.74
CA VAL A 58 1.95 22.45 2.08
C VAL A 58 1.69 23.80 2.73
N THR A 59 2.02 23.98 4.00
CA THR A 59 1.80 25.23 4.73
C THR A 59 2.92 26.24 4.46
N ASP A 60 2.55 27.52 4.43
CA ASP A 60 3.47 28.66 4.38
C ASP A 60 3.82 29.18 5.80
N GLY A 61 3.53 28.38 6.83
CA GLY A 61 3.63 28.76 8.24
C GLY A 61 2.40 29.51 8.76
N SER A 62 1.33 29.61 7.97
CA SER A 62 0.05 30.15 8.44
C SER A 62 -0.77 29.09 9.19
N GLY A 63 -1.46 29.52 10.25
CA GLY A 63 -2.31 28.65 11.06
C GLY A 63 -2.00 28.75 12.55
N VAL A 64 -2.28 27.68 13.28
CA VAL A 64 -1.94 27.52 14.69
C VAL A 64 -0.46 27.15 14.80
N ASP A 65 0.32 27.99 15.46
CA ASP A 65 1.75 27.76 15.71
C ASP A 65 1.99 26.68 16.79
N ASP A 66 3.24 26.22 16.92
CA ASP A 66 3.62 25.14 17.84
C ASP A 66 3.41 25.50 19.31
N VAL A 67 3.54 26.77 19.70
CA VAL A 67 3.30 27.19 21.08
C VAL A 67 1.81 27.09 21.37
N THR A 68 0.97 27.69 20.52
CA THR A 68 -0.49 27.62 20.67
C THR A 68 -1.00 26.18 20.62
N TRP A 69 -0.43 25.34 19.75
CA TRP A 69 -0.79 23.92 19.65
C TRP A 69 -0.54 23.16 20.96
N ASN A 70 0.62 23.41 21.58
CA ASN A 70 0.99 22.79 22.85
C ASN A 70 0.16 23.33 24.03
N ASP A 71 -0.07 24.64 24.08
CA ASP A 71 -0.90 25.28 25.11
C ASP A 71 -2.33 24.74 25.14
N LEU A 72 -2.85 24.36 23.96
CA LEU A 72 -4.18 23.78 23.80
C LEU A 72 -4.22 22.24 23.94
N SER A 73 -3.07 21.60 24.22
CA SER A 73 -2.98 20.13 24.31
C SER A 73 -3.58 19.44 23.07
N MET A 74 -3.21 19.95 21.89
CA MET A 74 -3.83 19.52 20.64
C MET A 74 -3.41 18.10 20.21
N ASN A 75 -2.32 17.55 20.76
CA ASN A 75 -1.95 16.15 20.57
C ASN A 75 -3.00 15.20 21.17
N GLU A 76 -3.53 15.55 22.35
CA GLU A 76 -4.57 14.83 23.06
C GLU A 76 -5.92 14.97 22.35
N VAL A 77 -6.24 16.18 21.87
CA VAL A 77 -7.43 16.43 21.03
C VAL A 77 -7.37 15.59 19.76
N PHE A 78 -6.24 15.64 19.04
CA PHE A 78 -6.02 14.85 17.83
C PHE A 78 -6.20 13.36 18.11
N SER A 79 -5.55 12.83 19.16
CA SER A 79 -5.63 11.41 19.54
C SER A 79 -7.06 10.99 19.89
N ARG A 80 -7.86 11.89 20.46
CA ARG A 80 -9.26 11.64 20.82
C ARG A 80 -10.19 11.56 19.61
N ILE A 81 -9.93 12.33 18.55
CA ILE A 81 -10.82 12.38 17.37
C ILE A 81 -10.33 11.55 16.19
N ASN A 82 -9.04 11.15 16.20
CA ASN A 82 -8.43 10.43 15.10
C ASN A 82 -8.99 9.00 14.97
N GLN A 83 -9.95 8.85 14.07
CA GLN A 83 -10.44 7.57 13.57
C GLN A 83 -9.92 7.26 12.15
N CYS A 84 -8.88 7.92 11.66
CA CYS A 84 -8.39 7.67 10.29
C CYS A 84 -7.89 6.22 10.16
N ASP A 85 -8.17 5.57 9.03
CA ASP A 85 -7.65 4.22 8.72
C ASP A 85 -6.30 4.26 7.99
N THR A 86 -5.81 5.45 7.63
CA THR A 86 -4.61 5.63 6.81
C THR A 86 -3.68 6.69 7.39
N SER A 87 -2.36 6.54 7.17
CA SER A 87 -1.36 7.56 7.56
C SER A 87 -1.64 8.90 6.89
N VAL A 88 -1.96 8.88 5.58
CA VAL A 88 -2.34 10.09 4.83
C VAL A 88 -3.61 10.74 5.40
N GLY A 89 -4.57 9.95 5.87
CA GLY A 89 -5.75 10.48 6.54
C GLY A 89 -5.42 11.20 7.85
N GLU A 90 -4.44 10.69 8.60
CA GLU A 90 -3.95 11.33 9.83
C GLU A 90 -3.25 12.65 9.52
N GLU A 91 -2.40 12.69 8.51
CA GLU A 91 -1.74 13.92 8.02
C GLU A 91 -2.75 14.99 7.62
N ILE A 92 -3.78 14.61 6.83
CA ILE A 92 -4.84 15.54 6.42
C ILE A 92 -5.68 16.02 7.62
N LEU A 93 -5.94 15.16 8.60
CA LEU A 93 -6.64 15.56 9.83
C LEU A 93 -5.79 16.56 10.62
N TYR A 94 -4.50 16.30 10.77
CA TYR A 94 -3.56 17.19 11.45
C TYR A 94 -3.49 18.56 10.78
N HIS A 95 -3.27 18.58 9.46
CA HIS A 95 -3.24 19.81 8.66
C HIS A 95 -4.53 20.63 8.80
N LYS A 96 -5.70 19.97 8.82
CA LYS A 96 -6.98 20.67 9.03
C LYS A 96 -7.09 21.33 10.40
N LEU A 97 -6.58 20.68 11.44
CA LEU A 97 -6.54 21.26 12.79
C LEU A 97 -5.56 22.43 12.87
N ARG A 98 -4.39 22.32 12.21
CA ARG A 98 -3.38 23.41 12.13
C ARG A 98 -3.90 24.63 11.37
N LYS A 99 -4.50 24.42 10.20
CA LYS A 99 -5.08 25.51 9.40
C LYS A 99 -6.14 26.30 10.18
N ASN A 100 -6.96 25.61 10.99
CA ASN A 100 -8.03 26.15 11.84
C ASN A 100 -8.93 27.21 11.16
N LYS A 101 -9.09 27.13 9.83
CA LYS A 101 -9.84 28.08 9.01
C LYS A 101 -10.56 27.33 7.91
N MET A 102 -11.86 27.59 7.77
CA MET A 102 -12.70 27.13 6.67
C MET A 102 -13.60 28.26 6.23
N SER A 103 -13.67 28.51 4.93
CA SER A 103 -14.68 29.40 4.35
C SER A 103 -16.09 28.84 4.60
N PRO A 104 -17.15 29.67 4.53
CA PRO A 104 -18.53 29.20 4.67
C PRO A 104 -18.89 28.09 3.67
N GLU A 105 -18.34 28.14 2.46
CA GLU A 105 -18.54 27.12 1.43
C GLU A 105 -17.83 25.80 1.77
N GLU A 106 -16.54 25.85 2.15
CA GLU A 106 -15.79 24.67 2.59
C GLU A 106 -16.48 23.99 3.77
N ARG A 107 -16.96 24.78 4.75
CA ARG A 107 -17.70 24.27 5.91
C ARG A 107 -19.00 23.59 5.49
N ARG A 108 -19.77 24.18 4.59
CA ARG A 108 -21.02 23.60 4.08
C ARG A 108 -20.77 22.26 3.36
N ILE A 109 -19.71 22.17 2.57
CA ILE A 109 -19.30 20.94 1.89
C ILE A 109 -18.86 19.88 2.91
N PHE A 110 -18.08 20.28 3.92
CA PHE A 110 -17.63 19.39 4.99
C PHE A 110 -18.82 18.82 5.78
N GLU A 111 -19.74 19.67 6.24
CA GLU A 111 -20.94 19.24 6.98
C GLU A 111 -21.83 18.31 6.14
N ARG A 112 -21.96 18.56 4.83
CA ARG A 112 -22.67 17.66 3.92
C ARG A 112 -22.01 16.28 3.84
N ARG A 113 -20.68 16.22 3.72
CA ARG A 113 -19.92 14.96 3.68
C ARG A 113 -20.03 14.20 5.00
N VAL A 114 -19.92 14.89 6.13
CA VAL A 114 -20.10 14.30 7.46
C VAL A 114 -21.50 13.70 7.58
N ARG A 115 -22.55 14.46 7.25
CA ARG A 115 -23.94 13.98 7.33
C ARG A 115 -24.17 12.74 6.47
N ALA A 116 -23.69 12.74 5.23
CA ALA A 116 -23.84 11.60 4.33
C ALA A 116 -23.23 10.30 4.91
N PHE A 117 -22.01 10.37 5.46
CA PHE A 117 -21.37 9.20 6.08
C PHE A 117 -21.93 8.85 7.47
N SER A 118 -22.54 9.81 8.18
CA SER A 118 -23.24 9.55 9.44
C SER A 118 -24.57 8.83 9.21
N GLU A 119 -25.33 9.21 8.19
CA GLU A 119 -26.67 8.68 7.89
C GLU A 119 -26.64 7.38 7.07
N ASN A 120 -25.61 7.19 6.23
CA ASN A 120 -25.46 5.98 5.41
C ASN A 120 -24.32 5.08 5.92
N ALA A 121 -24.65 4.14 6.81
CA ALA A 121 -23.67 3.20 7.35
C ALA A 121 -23.10 2.25 6.29
N GLU A 122 -23.90 1.80 5.32
CA GLU A 122 -23.45 0.87 4.28
C GLU A 122 -22.39 1.51 3.39
N GLU A 123 -22.61 2.74 2.93
CA GLU A 123 -21.64 3.44 2.10
C GLU A 123 -20.38 3.81 2.90
N ARG A 124 -20.54 4.26 4.16
CA ARG A 124 -19.40 4.54 5.06
C ARG A 124 -18.51 3.30 5.23
N GLU A 125 -19.08 2.19 5.67
CA GLU A 125 -18.32 0.96 5.93
C GLU A 125 -17.62 0.47 4.67
N ALA A 126 -18.25 0.62 3.51
CA ALA A 126 -17.69 0.15 2.26
C ALA A 126 -16.57 1.05 1.71
N VAL A 127 -16.55 2.34 2.09
CA VAL A 127 -15.40 3.24 1.92
C VAL A 127 -14.30 2.94 2.95
N GLU A 128 -14.65 2.75 4.22
CA GLU A 128 -13.71 2.37 5.29
C GLU A 128 -13.02 1.04 4.98
N GLU A 129 -13.70 0.08 4.35
CA GLU A 129 -13.06 -1.13 3.83
C GLU A 129 -11.96 -0.75 2.83
N CYS A 130 -12.22 0.12 1.85
CA CYS A 130 -11.19 0.55 0.89
C CYS A 130 -10.03 1.30 1.58
N LEU A 131 -10.31 2.11 2.61
CA LEU A 131 -9.29 2.84 3.38
C LEU A 131 -8.45 1.90 4.26
N PHE A 132 -9.07 0.89 4.85
CA PHE A 132 -8.38 -0.13 5.64
C PHE A 132 -7.42 -0.97 4.77
N ASP A 133 -7.71 -1.15 3.47
CA ASP A 133 -6.76 -1.78 2.52
C ASP A 133 -5.52 -0.90 2.29
N ILE A 134 -5.64 0.42 2.44
CA ILE A 134 -4.51 1.36 2.41
C ILE A 134 -3.74 1.29 3.73
N GLY A 135 -4.42 1.34 4.87
CA GLY A 135 -3.81 1.13 6.18
C GLY A 135 -2.79 2.20 6.58
N LYS A 136 -2.10 1.94 7.70
CA LYS A 136 -1.08 2.82 8.28
C LYS A 136 0.28 2.16 8.22
N GLY A 137 1.31 2.94 7.91
CA GLY A 137 2.70 2.51 7.97
C GLY A 137 3.61 3.71 8.14
N SER A 138 4.68 3.59 8.92
CA SER A 138 5.61 4.69 9.23
C SER A 138 6.20 5.33 7.97
N ALA A 139 6.52 4.53 6.94
CA ALA A 139 6.98 5.05 5.66
C ALA A 139 5.92 5.86 4.90
N SER A 140 4.62 5.65 5.18
CA SER A 140 3.53 6.27 4.43
C SER A 140 3.34 7.77 4.71
N TYR A 141 3.87 8.28 5.83
CA TYR A 141 3.85 9.72 6.16
C TYR A 141 4.84 10.55 5.31
N PHE A 142 5.63 9.92 4.45
CA PHE A 142 6.62 10.61 3.62
C PHE A 142 6.20 10.66 2.15
N ILE A 143 4.98 10.22 1.80
CA ILE A 143 4.51 10.20 0.41
C ILE A 143 4.59 11.59 -0.26
N PRO A 144 4.16 12.70 0.36
CA PRO A 144 4.25 14.01 -0.29
C PRO A 144 5.69 14.38 -0.68
N ALA A 145 6.62 14.35 0.28
CA ALA A 145 8.04 14.63 0.04
C ALA A 145 8.67 13.64 -0.96
N TYR A 146 8.28 12.37 -0.89
CA TYR A 146 8.71 11.34 -1.82
C TYR A 146 8.25 11.61 -3.26
N MET A 147 7.02 12.11 -3.44
CA MET A 147 6.48 12.44 -4.76
C MET A 147 7.19 13.67 -5.36
N ASP A 148 7.60 14.64 -4.55
CA ASP A 148 8.37 15.80 -5.02
C ASP A 148 9.79 15.41 -5.46
N ALA A 149 10.43 14.46 -4.78
CA ALA A 149 11.77 13.97 -5.10
C ALA A 149 11.80 12.65 -5.91
N ILE A 150 10.70 12.33 -6.60
CA ILE A 150 10.49 11.00 -7.21
C ILE A 150 11.57 10.60 -8.24
N ASP A 151 12.18 11.59 -8.92
CA ASP A 151 13.21 11.35 -9.92
C ASP A 151 14.54 10.90 -9.32
N GLU A 152 14.84 11.26 -8.07
CA GLU A 152 16.06 10.87 -7.36
C GLU A 152 16.05 9.38 -6.97
N TYR A 153 14.86 8.83 -6.71
CA TYR A 153 14.68 7.44 -6.28
C TYR A 153 14.66 6.43 -7.43
N ARG A 154 14.80 6.87 -8.69
CA ARG A 154 14.85 5.98 -9.84
C ARG A 154 16.11 5.10 -9.83
N LEU A 155 16.01 3.91 -10.41
CA LEU A 155 17.18 3.07 -10.60
C LEU A 155 18.04 3.68 -11.71
N ARG A 156 19.31 3.98 -11.41
CA ARG A 156 20.25 4.61 -12.35
C ARG A 156 20.41 3.82 -13.66
N PHE A 157 20.40 2.48 -13.58
CA PHE A 157 20.62 1.59 -14.71
C PHE A 157 19.55 0.48 -14.79
N PRO A 158 18.31 0.80 -15.21
CA PRO A 158 17.21 -0.17 -15.19
C PRO A 158 17.37 -1.27 -16.25
N TRP A 159 18.22 -1.04 -17.27
CA TRP A 159 18.52 -2.00 -18.33
C TRP A 159 19.29 -3.23 -17.81
N ILE A 160 20.09 -3.09 -16.75
CA ILE A 160 20.87 -4.20 -16.16
C ILE A 160 19.93 -5.31 -15.69
N TYR A 161 18.82 -4.95 -15.02
CA TYR A 161 17.84 -5.92 -14.54
C TYR A 161 17.08 -6.60 -15.68
N ARG A 162 16.92 -5.94 -16.83
CA ARG A 162 16.37 -6.55 -18.04
C ARG A 162 17.33 -7.56 -18.65
N VAL A 163 18.62 -7.24 -18.69
CA VAL A 163 19.65 -8.17 -19.14
C VAL A 163 19.69 -9.41 -18.24
N LEU A 164 19.64 -9.24 -16.92
CA LEU A 164 19.59 -10.36 -15.96
C LEU A 164 18.34 -11.24 -16.13
N GLN A 165 17.19 -10.66 -16.48
CA GLN A 165 15.98 -11.41 -16.85
C GLN A 165 16.17 -12.26 -18.11
N VAL A 166 16.83 -11.70 -19.12
CA VAL A 166 17.14 -12.42 -20.37
C VAL A 166 18.15 -13.54 -20.09
N ILE A 167 19.18 -13.29 -19.28
CA ILE A 167 20.16 -14.31 -18.87
C ILE A 167 19.47 -15.46 -18.14
N LEU A 168 18.55 -15.17 -17.22
CA LEU A 168 17.75 -16.19 -16.53
C LEU A 168 16.95 -17.05 -17.52
N LEU A 169 16.29 -16.43 -18.49
CA LEU A 169 15.51 -17.13 -19.51
C LEU A 169 16.41 -18.00 -20.41
N CYS A 170 17.54 -17.47 -20.86
CA CYS A 170 18.51 -18.21 -21.67
C CYS A 170 19.07 -19.42 -20.89
N ALA A 171 19.41 -19.24 -19.60
CA ALA A 171 19.90 -20.31 -18.74
C ALA A 171 18.84 -21.40 -18.54
N LEU A 172 17.56 -21.02 -18.37
CA LEU A 172 16.45 -21.96 -18.28
C LEU A 172 16.29 -22.77 -19.57
N ILE A 173 16.29 -22.10 -20.73
CA ILE A 173 16.18 -22.76 -22.04
C ILE A 173 17.34 -23.74 -22.26
N LEU A 174 18.57 -23.32 -21.94
CA LEU A 174 19.77 -24.15 -22.07
C LEU A 174 19.67 -25.41 -21.20
N PHE A 175 19.20 -25.27 -19.96
CA PHE A 175 18.97 -26.39 -19.06
C PHE A 175 17.94 -27.38 -19.62
N LEU A 176 16.82 -26.88 -20.17
CA LEU A 176 15.76 -27.73 -20.74
C LEU A 176 16.19 -28.50 -22.00
N ILE A 177 17.09 -27.92 -22.81
CA ILE A 177 17.62 -28.53 -24.04
C ILE A 177 18.73 -29.54 -23.72
N LEU A 178 19.77 -29.11 -22.99
CA LEU A 178 20.98 -29.92 -22.78
C LEU A 178 20.79 -31.00 -21.71
N ARG A 179 19.91 -30.77 -20.72
CA ARG A 179 19.58 -31.71 -19.63
C ARG A 179 20.82 -32.32 -18.93
N ASN A 180 21.89 -31.53 -18.80
CA ASN A 180 23.11 -31.93 -18.12
C ASN A 180 23.29 -31.18 -16.80
N ASP A 181 24.11 -31.74 -15.90
CA ASP A 181 24.35 -31.17 -14.57
C ASP A 181 24.97 -29.77 -14.64
N VAL A 182 25.84 -29.52 -15.62
CA VAL A 182 26.49 -28.21 -15.82
C VAL A 182 25.47 -27.12 -16.16
N ALA A 183 24.51 -27.38 -17.05
CA ALA A 183 23.46 -26.40 -17.37
C ALA A 183 22.51 -26.19 -16.19
N GLY A 184 22.21 -27.25 -15.43
CA GLY A 184 21.44 -27.15 -14.18
C GLY A 184 22.11 -26.28 -13.13
N MET A 185 23.41 -26.49 -12.90
CA MET A 185 24.21 -25.68 -11.98
C MET A 185 24.34 -24.23 -12.44
N THR A 186 24.45 -23.99 -13.75
CA THR A 186 24.46 -22.64 -14.33
C THR A 186 23.14 -21.91 -14.07
N PHE A 187 22.01 -22.57 -14.33
CA PHE A 187 20.68 -22.00 -14.05
C PHE A 187 20.50 -21.69 -12.56
N LEU A 188 20.89 -22.62 -11.68
CA LEU A 188 20.84 -22.41 -10.24
C LEU A 188 21.72 -21.23 -9.79
N GLY A 189 22.93 -21.11 -10.35
CA GLY A 189 23.83 -19.99 -10.09
C GLY A 189 23.20 -18.64 -10.47
N VAL A 190 22.54 -18.56 -11.64
CA VAL A 190 21.82 -17.35 -12.06
C VAL A 190 20.66 -17.02 -11.10
N CYS A 191 19.90 -18.03 -10.66
CA CYS A 191 18.83 -17.85 -9.68
C CYS A 191 19.36 -17.25 -8.36
N ILE A 192 20.49 -17.77 -7.85
CA ILE A 192 21.12 -17.29 -6.62
C ILE A 192 21.59 -15.84 -6.77
N VAL A 193 22.26 -15.52 -7.89
CA VAL A 193 22.74 -14.15 -8.16
C VAL A 193 21.56 -13.17 -8.26
N ASN A 194 20.51 -13.52 -8.99
CA ASN A 194 19.31 -12.67 -9.10
C ASN A 194 18.65 -12.47 -7.73
N LEU A 195 18.54 -13.53 -6.93
CA LEU A 195 17.96 -13.45 -5.59
C LEU A 195 18.81 -12.57 -4.65
N GLY A 196 20.14 -12.68 -4.72
CA GLY A 196 21.07 -11.81 -3.97
C GLY A 196 20.93 -10.34 -4.34
N ILE A 197 20.85 -10.04 -5.65
CA ILE A 197 20.61 -8.67 -6.15
C ILE A 197 19.25 -8.15 -5.67
N TYR A 198 18.21 -9.00 -5.75
CA TYR A 198 16.88 -8.65 -5.26
C TYR A 198 16.90 -8.27 -3.78
N PHE A 199 17.50 -9.10 -2.92
CA PHE A 199 17.58 -8.79 -1.48
C PHE A 199 18.43 -7.57 -1.19
N PHE A 200 19.54 -7.36 -1.90
CA PHE A 200 20.37 -6.16 -1.75
C PHE A 200 19.57 -4.88 -2.05
N ILE A 201 18.80 -4.88 -3.15
CA ILE A 201 17.93 -3.75 -3.49
C ILE A 201 16.80 -3.60 -2.47
N LYS A 202 16.16 -4.71 -2.09
CA LYS A 202 15.04 -4.71 -1.14
C LYS A 202 15.46 -4.15 0.21
N MET A 203 16.62 -4.56 0.74
CA MET A 203 17.14 -4.05 2.00
C MET A 203 17.60 -2.59 1.89
N GLY A 204 18.29 -2.23 0.81
CA GLY A 204 18.78 -0.86 0.62
C GLY A 204 17.70 0.18 0.33
N ARG A 205 16.52 -0.24 -0.13
CA ARG A 205 15.42 0.65 -0.58
C ARG A 205 14.06 0.26 0.01
N ALA A 206 14.05 -0.37 1.19
CA ALA A 206 12.83 -0.86 1.82
C ALA A 206 11.78 0.25 2.01
N VAL A 207 12.22 1.43 2.48
CA VAL A 207 11.35 2.58 2.71
C VAL A 207 10.74 3.08 1.40
N GLU A 208 11.54 3.20 0.33
CA GLU A 208 11.07 3.62 -1.00
C GLU A 208 10.03 2.66 -1.57
N LEU A 209 10.29 1.35 -1.46
CA LEU A 209 9.36 0.31 -1.91
C LEU A 209 8.04 0.37 -1.15
N SER A 210 8.08 0.62 0.16
CA SER A 210 6.90 0.81 1.00
C SER A 210 6.09 2.04 0.58
N MET A 211 6.75 3.18 0.34
CA MET A 211 6.10 4.41 -0.14
C MET A 211 5.40 4.23 -1.49
N VAL A 212 6.06 3.60 -2.47
CA VAL A 212 5.42 3.27 -3.76
C VAL A 212 4.26 2.30 -3.57
N GLY A 213 4.42 1.29 -2.71
CA GLY A 213 3.36 0.36 -2.36
C GLY A 213 2.12 1.08 -1.82
N THR A 214 2.31 2.05 -0.92
CA THR A 214 1.21 2.88 -0.39
C THR A 214 0.63 3.79 -1.47
N ALA A 215 1.44 4.47 -2.29
CA ALA A 215 0.97 5.33 -3.39
C ALA A 215 0.11 4.54 -4.39
N VAL A 216 0.56 3.35 -4.76
CA VAL A 216 -0.21 2.42 -5.60
C VAL A 216 -1.53 2.02 -4.94
N SER A 217 -1.49 1.70 -3.64
CA SER A 217 -2.67 1.31 -2.88
C SER A 217 -3.69 2.45 -2.77
N LEU A 218 -3.23 3.69 -2.62
CA LEU A 218 -4.05 4.90 -2.66
C LEU A 218 -4.76 5.04 -4.01
N ILE A 219 -4.03 4.87 -5.12
CA ILE A 219 -4.61 4.96 -6.47
C ILE A 219 -5.63 3.83 -6.72
N GLU A 220 -5.31 2.60 -6.30
CA GLU A 220 -6.20 1.45 -6.48
C GLU A 220 -7.51 1.62 -5.71
N ASN A 221 -7.40 1.91 -4.41
CA ASN A 221 -8.57 2.06 -3.54
C ASN A 221 -9.33 3.36 -3.85
N GLY A 222 -8.65 4.45 -4.21
CA GLY A 222 -9.27 5.66 -4.73
C GLY A 222 -10.13 5.38 -5.96
N LYS A 223 -9.67 4.53 -6.90
CA LYS A 223 -10.47 4.11 -8.06
C LYS A 223 -11.68 3.25 -7.68
N LYS A 224 -11.58 2.43 -6.64
CA LYS A 224 -12.74 1.66 -6.11
C LYS A 224 -13.77 2.60 -5.49
N ILE A 225 -13.32 3.55 -4.67
CA ILE A 225 -14.15 4.57 -4.00
C ILE A 225 -14.84 5.46 -5.05
N ALA A 226 -14.10 5.96 -6.04
CA ALA A 226 -14.63 6.86 -7.08
C ALA A 226 -15.66 6.21 -8.04
N ARG A 227 -15.82 4.89 -8.03
CA ARG A 227 -16.85 4.19 -8.81
C ARG A 227 -18.22 4.21 -8.12
N ARG A 228 -18.27 4.53 -6.83
CA ARG A 228 -19.52 4.59 -6.07
C ARG A 228 -20.29 5.86 -6.42
N ARG A 229 -21.61 5.73 -6.54
CA ARG A 229 -22.48 6.80 -7.03
C ARG A 229 -22.60 7.95 -6.05
N GLU A 230 -22.64 7.66 -4.75
CA GLU A 230 -22.69 8.68 -3.69
C GLU A 230 -21.40 9.49 -3.62
N ILE A 231 -20.25 8.82 -3.81
CA ILE A 231 -18.93 9.47 -3.83
C ILE A 231 -18.79 10.47 -4.98
N ASP A 232 -19.35 10.17 -6.14
CA ASP A 232 -19.31 11.10 -7.29
C ASP A 232 -19.95 12.46 -6.96
N ASN A 233 -21.02 12.45 -6.17
CA ASN A 233 -21.72 13.65 -5.74
C ASN A 233 -21.00 14.37 -4.58
N LEU A 234 -20.34 13.61 -3.69
CA LEU A 234 -19.67 14.15 -2.51
C LEU A 234 -18.25 14.66 -2.81
N PHE A 235 -17.57 14.06 -3.80
CA PHE A 235 -16.18 14.31 -4.17
C PHE A 235 -16.03 14.35 -5.71
N PRO A 236 -16.64 15.34 -6.39
CA PRO A 236 -16.64 15.39 -7.85
C PRO A 236 -15.22 15.50 -8.44
N GLU A 237 -14.28 16.08 -7.71
CA GLU A 237 -12.89 16.23 -8.17
C GLU A 237 -12.11 14.90 -8.20
N LEU A 238 -12.57 13.89 -7.45
CA LEU A 238 -11.84 12.64 -7.24
C LEU A 238 -11.63 11.87 -8.55
N LYS A 239 -12.66 11.77 -9.40
CA LYS A 239 -12.56 11.08 -10.69
C LYS A 239 -11.56 11.77 -11.62
N GLN A 240 -11.55 13.11 -11.61
CA GLN A 240 -10.64 13.90 -12.43
C GLN A 240 -9.19 13.69 -11.97
N ALA A 241 -8.92 13.80 -10.67
CA ALA A 241 -7.59 13.57 -10.10
C ALA A 241 -7.06 12.15 -10.42
N LEU A 242 -7.91 11.13 -10.34
CA LEU A 242 -7.53 9.74 -10.64
C LEU A 242 -7.34 9.45 -12.14
N SER A 243 -7.86 10.30 -13.02
CA SER A 243 -7.81 10.09 -14.46
C SER A 243 -6.38 10.21 -15.02
N GLY A 244 -5.58 11.13 -14.47
CA GLY A 244 -4.16 11.28 -14.78
C GLY A 244 -3.33 10.06 -14.37
N LEU A 245 -3.78 9.32 -13.35
CA LEU A 245 -3.08 8.19 -12.74
C LEU A 245 -3.52 6.83 -13.31
N LYS A 246 -4.15 6.80 -14.48
CA LYS A 246 -4.57 5.54 -15.14
C LYS A 246 -3.36 4.67 -15.53
N GLY A 247 -2.26 5.29 -15.94
CA GLY A 247 -1.05 4.60 -16.40
C GLY A 247 -0.35 3.78 -15.31
N VAL A 248 -0.40 4.22 -14.05
CA VAL A 248 0.36 3.65 -12.92
C VAL A 248 -0.04 2.20 -12.62
N MET A 249 -1.32 1.85 -12.76
CA MET A 249 -1.87 0.56 -12.30
C MET A 249 -1.37 -0.69 -13.04
N ARG A 250 -0.78 -0.60 -14.25
CA ARG A 250 -0.29 -1.80 -14.95
C ARG A 250 0.98 -2.31 -14.26
N GLY A 251 0.85 -3.37 -13.45
CA GLY A 251 1.93 -4.04 -12.71
C GLY A 251 1.97 -3.71 -11.21
N ALA A 252 1.22 -2.70 -10.79
CA ALA A 252 1.30 -2.14 -9.44
C ALA A 252 0.81 -3.10 -8.32
N ARG A 253 -0.11 -4.02 -8.66
CA ARG A 253 -0.61 -5.08 -7.75
C ARG A 253 0.49 -5.99 -7.17
N PHE A 254 1.65 -6.06 -7.82
CA PHE A 254 2.78 -6.87 -7.35
C PHE A 254 3.71 -6.13 -6.38
N LEU A 255 3.59 -4.79 -6.28
CA LEU A 255 4.32 -3.98 -5.29
C LEU A 255 3.54 -3.89 -3.97
N SER A 256 2.21 -3.93 -4.02
CA SER A 256 1.34 -3.88 -2.84
C SER A 256 1.36 -5.14 -1.97
N ILE A 257 2.06 -6.20 -2.39
CA ILE A 257 2.22 -7.45 -1.63
C ILE A 257 3.16 -7.27 -0.42
N GLN A 258 3.90 -6.15 -0.34
CA GLN A 258 4.89 -5.90 0.72
C GLN A 258 4.41 -5.01 1.87
N LYS A 259 3.09 -4.89 2.11
CA LYS A 259 2.65 -4.18 3.33
C LYS A 259 3.01 -4.98 4.57
N ASP A 260 4.02 -4.50 5.27
CA ASP A 260 4.35 -4.88 6.63
C ASP A 260 3.07 -4.85 7.49
N GLY A 261 2.68 -6.00 8.05
CA GLY A 261 1.58 -6.06 9.02
C GLY A 261 0.55 -7.17 8.84
N ARG A 262 0.55 -7.94 7.74
CA ARG A 262 -0.15 -9.24 7.75
C ARG A 262 0.74 -10.28 8.42
N GLN A 263 0.68 -10.31 9.75
CA GLN A 263 1.16 -11.44 10.55
C GLN A 263 0.35 -12.67 10.19
N GLY A 264 0.78 -13.34 9.14
CA GLY A 264 0.12 -14.45 8.49
C GLY A 264 0.86 -14.71 7.19
N GLY A 265 2.14 -15.07 7.32
CA GLY A 265 3.00 -15.46 6.20
C GLY A 265 2.40 -16.68 5.52
N ASP A 266 1.53 -16.43 4.54
CA ASP A 266 0.99 -17.46 3.68
C ASP A 266 2.17 -18.06 2.91
N ALA A 267 2.35 -19.37 2.98
CA ALA A 267 3.49 -20.04 2.34
C ALA A 267 3.54 -19.72 0.82
N LEU A 268 2.37 -19.45 0.22
CA LEU A 268 2.24 -18.97 -1.15
C LEU A 268 2.77 -17.54 -1.34
N GLU A 269 2.52 -16.61 -0.43
CA GLU A 269 3.04 -15.24 -0.53
C GLU A 269 4.57 -15.24 -0.44
N VAL A 270 5.13 -16.03 0.49
CA VAL A 270 6.58 -16.21 0.62
C VAL A 270 7.16 -16.83 -0.65
N PHE A 271 6.55 -17.91 -1.16
CA PHE A 271 6.98 -18.55 -2.40
C PHE A 271 6.95 -17.58 -3.59
N LEU A 272 5.86 -16.83 -3.74
CA LEU A 272 5.73 -15.84 -4.82
C LEU A 272 6.76 -14.73 -4.68
N ASP A 273 7.11 -14.29 -3.47
CA ASP A 273 8.17 -13.29 -3.26
C ASP A 273 9.53 -13.81 -3.76
N TYR A 274 9.86 -15.08 -3.48
CA TYR A 274 11.07 -15.70 -4.01
C TYR A 274 11.07 -15.84 -5.53
N VAL A 275 9.97 -16.30 -6.13
CA VAL A 275 9.84 -16.40 -7.60
C VAL A 275 9.98 -15.02 -8.26
N MET A 276 9.36 -14.01 -7.67
CA MET A 276 9.42 -12.63 -8.15
C MET A 276 10.80 -12.00 -7.96
N GLY A 277 11.51 -12.40 -6.90
CA GLY A 277 12.91 -12.04 -6.64
C GLY A 277 13.87 -12.65 -7.65
N ILE A 278 13.78 -13.97 -7.89
CA ILE A 278 14.58 -14.69 -8.89
C ILE A 278 14.36 -14.10 -10.30
N THR A 279 13.12 -13.76 -10.63
CA THR A 279 12.79 -13.16 -11.93
C THR A 279 13.07 -11.65 -12.00
N LEU A 280 13.51 -11.01 -10.90
CA LEU A 280 13.69 -9.55 -10.79
C LEU A 280 12.48 -8.73 -11.27
N TRP A 281 11.30 -9.35 -11.25
CA TRP A 281 10.09 -8.75 -11.82
C TRP A 281 9.60 -7.59 -10.96
N GLN A 282 9.73 -7.70 -9.63
CA GLN A 282 9.41 -6.62 -8.71
C GLN A 282 10.29 -5.38 -8.96
N VAL A 283 11.61 -5.56 -9.09
CA VAL A 283 12.57 -4.46 -9.33
C VAL A 283 12.26 -3.73 -10.64
N THR A 284 12.02 -4.48 -11.72
CA THR A 284 11.68 -3.88 -13.02
C THR A 284 10.29 -3.23 -13.03
N THR A 285 9.35 -3.75 -12.23
CA THR A 285 8.02 -3.17 -12.06
C THR A 285 8.06 -1.89 -11.22
N TYR A 286 8.84 -1.86 -10.15
CA TYR A 286 9.10 -0.67 -9.34
C TYR A 286 9.55 0.49 -10.21
N ASN A 287 10.60 0.30 -11.02
CA ASN A 287 11.11 1.36 -11.90
C ASN A 287 10.09 1.81 -12.96
N LYS A 288 9.25 0.88 -13.44
CA LYS A 288 8.18 1.20 -14.40
C LYS A 288 7.05 2.01 -13.77
N VAL A 289 6.72 1.73 -12.51
CA VAL A 289 5.73 2.47 -11.73
C VAL A 289 6.25 3.87 -11.41
N MET A 290 7.50 3.98 -10.97
CA MET A 290 8.17 5.27 -10.72
C MET A 290 8.14 6.19 -11.94
N ARG A 291 8.48 5.67 -13.12
CA ARG A 291 8.44 6.43 -14.39
C ARG A 291 7.04 6.91 -14.79
N ARG A 292 5.98 6.38 -14.19
CA ARG A 292 4.58 6.75 -14.49
C ARG A 292 3.96 7.63 -13.43
N LEU A 293 4.59 7.72 -12.26
CA LEU A 293 4.19 8.57 -11.15
C LEU A 293 4.82 9.97 -11.27
N SER A 294 5.99 10.05 -11.89
CA SER A 294 6.59 11.27 -12.43
C SER A 294 5.96 11.66 -13.75
#